data_AF-A8DSR8-F1
#
_entry.id   AF-A8DSR8-F1
#
_cell.length_a   1.000
_cell.length_b   1.000
_cell.length_c   1.000
_cell.angle_alpha   90.00
_cell.angle_beta   90.00
_cell.angle_gamma   90.00
#
_symmetry.space_group_name_H-M   'P 1'
#
loop_
_entity.id
_entity.type
_entity.pdbx_description
1 polymer ?
#
loop_
_entity_poly.entity_id
_entity_poly.type
_entity_poly.pdbx_seq_one_letter_code
_entity_poly.pdbx_strand_id
1 'polypeptide(L)'
;TNDGVSIAKEIELEDPYEKIGAELVKEVAKKTDDVAGDGTTTATVLAQALVKEGLRNVAAGANPLGLKRGIEKAVEKITETLLKSAKDVETKEQIAATAGISAGDQSIGDLI
;
A
#
# COMPACT_ATOMS: atom_id res chain seq x y z
N THR A 1 -14.58 -0.90 -14.10
CA THR A 1 -14.19 -1.66 -12.90
C THR A 1 -13.79 -0.66 -11.81
N ASN A 2 -14.06 -0.93 -10.53
CA ASN A 2 -13.68 -0.03 -9.41
C ASN A 2 -12.47 -0.55 -8.62
N ASP A 3 -11.84 -1.62 -9.08
CA ASP A 3 -10.67 -2.22 -8.46
C ASP A 3 -9.37 -1.55 -8.94
N GLY A 4 -8.56 -1.08 -7.99
CA GLY A 4 -7.30 -0.40 -8.23
C GLY A 4 -6.26 -1.26 -8.97
N VAL A 5 -6.28 -2.59 -8.76
CA VAL A 5 -5.36 -3.51 -9.45
C VAL A 5 -5.71 -3.62 -10.92
N SER A 6 -7.00 -3.81 -11.22
CA SER A 6 -7.50 -3.89 -12.59
C SER A 6 -7.25 -2.59 -13.35
N ILE A 7 -7.50 -1.43 -12.73
CA ILE A 7 -7.24 -0.12 -13.33
C ILE A 7 -5.73 0.07 -13.58
N ALA A 8 -4.88 -0.27 -12.60
CA ALA A 8 -3.44 -0.13 -12.73
C ALA A 8 -2.88 -0.97 -13.90
N LYS A 9 -3.44 -2.15 -14.17
CA LYS A 9 -3.03 -3.01 -15.29
C LYS A 9 -3.30 -2.39 -16.66
N GLU A 10 -4.34 -1.57 -16.80
CA GLU A 10 -4.74 -0.94 -18.08
C GLU A 10 -3.96 0.33 -18.41
N ILE A 11 -3.23 0.92 -17.45
CA ILE A 11 -2.48 2.16 -17.67
C ILE A 11 -1.26 1.90 -18.54
N GLU A 12 -1.25 2.30 -19.79
CA GLU A 12 -0.06 2.22 -20.65
C GLU A 12 0.30 3.60 -21.19
N LEU A 13 1.59 3.95 -21.11
CA LEU A 13 2.11 5.26 -21.53
C LEU A 13 3.00 5.07 -22.75
N GLU A 14 2.86 5.97 -23.72
CA GLU A 14 3.63 5.95 -24.96
C GLU A 14 5.08 6.41 -24.74
N ASP A 15 5.29 7.40 -23.87
CA ASP A 15 6.63 7.87 -23.53
C ASP A 15 7.39 6.80 -22.72
N PRO A 16 8.59 6.37 -23.16
CA PRO A 16 9.33 5.31 -22.48
C PRO A 16 9.73 5.64 -21.03
N TYR A 17 10.02 6.91 -20.71
CA TYR A 17 10.44 7.31 -19.38
C TYR A 17 9.26 7.36 -18.41
N GLU A 18 8.14 7.93 -18.85
CA GLU A 18 6.90 7.93 -18.08
C GLU A 18 6.41 6.50 -17.86
N LYS A 19 6.49 5.64 -18.89
CA LYS A 19 6.14 4.21 -18.80
C LYS A 19 6.95 3.50 -17.71
N ILE A 20 8.27 3.69 -17.67
CA ILE A 20 9.11 3.08 -16.61
C ILE A 20 8.64 3.52 -15.23
N GLY A 21 8.34 4.81 -15.03
CA GLY A 21 7.82 5.33 -13.77
C GLY A 21 6.48 4.71 -13.38
N ALA A 22 5.55 4.60 -14.33
CA ALA A 22 4.26 3.97 -14.12
C ALA A 22 4.40 2.48 -13.75
N GLU A 23 5.21 1.71 -14.49
CA GLU A 23 5.46 0.29 -14.21
C GLU A 23 6.06 0.06 -12.82
N LEU A 24 6.98 0.92 -12.36
CA LEU A 24 7.52 0.84 -11.01
C LEU A 24 6.43 1.00 -9.93
N VAL A 25 5.50 1.92 -10.12
CA VAL A 25 4.39 2.13 -9.17
C VAL A 25 3.37 0.98 -9.24
N LYS A 26 3.09 0.45 -10.43
CA LYS A 26 2.25 -0.75 -10.58
C LYS A 26 2.82 -1.95 -9.84
N GLU A 27 4.13 -2.17 -9.91
CA GLU A 27 4.80 -3.24 -9.18
C GLU A 27 4.72 -3.06 -7.66
N VAL A 28 4.74 -1.82 -7.16
CA VAL A 28 4.49 -1.54 -5.74
C VAL A 28 3.06 -1.94 -5.35
N ALA A 29 2.07 -1.52 -6.13
CA ALA A 29 0.66 -1.83 -5.86
C ALA A 29 0.38 -3.33 -5.91
N LYS A 30 0.90 -4.03 -6.94
CA LYS A 30 0.74 -5.47 -7.12
C LYS A 30 1.31 -6.28 -5.95
N LYS A 31 2.51 -5.93 -5.46
CA LYS A 31 3.10 -6.63 -4.32
C LYS A 31 2.31 -6.46 -3.03
N THR A 32 1.61 -5.32 -2.86
CA THR A 32 0.70 -5.13 -1.73
C THR A 32 -0.49 -6.08 -1.83
N ASP A 33 -1.10 -6.18 -3.02
CA ASP A 33 -2.20 -7.11 -3.29
C ASP A 33 -1.81 -8.57 -3.05
N ASP A 34 -0.66 -9.00 -3.60
CA ASP A 34 -0.21 -10.40 -3.54
C ASP A 34 -0.04 -10.93 -2.11
N VAL A 35 0.25 -10.05 -1.14
CA VAL A 35 0.51 -10.42 0.27
C VAL A 35 -0.67 -10.10 1.19
N ALA A 36 -1.30 -8.94 1.02
CA ALA A 36 -2.33 -8.45 1.92
C ALA A 36 -3.76 -8.64 1.39
N GLY A 37 -3.94 -8.81 0.08
CA GLY A 37 -5.25 -8.96 -0.58
C GLY A 37 -6.07 -7.66 -0.72
N ASP A 38 -5.54 -6.52 -0.26
CA ASP A 38 -6.10 -5.17 -0.40
C ASP A 38 -4.98 -4.12 -0.22
N GLY A 39 -5.28 -2.84 -0.43
CA GLY A 39 -4.39 -1.71 -0.12
C GLY A 39 -3.63 -1.16 -1.32
N THR A 40 -3.92 -1.64 -2.53
CA THR A 40 -3.24 -1.27 -3.78
C THR A 40 -3.34 0.23 -4.09
N THR A 41 -4.53 0.81 -3.90
CA THR A 41 -4.75 2.25 -4.08
C THR A 41 -3.97 3.07 -3.06
N THR A 42 -3.99 2.64 -1.78
CA THR A 42 -3.23 3.30 -0.71
C THR A 42 -1.74 3.28 -0.99
N ALA A 43 -1.20 2.12 -1.39
CA ALA A 43 0.21 1.98 -1.75
C ALA A 43 0.60 2.91 -2.92
N THR A 44 -0.26 2.99 -3.95
CA THR A 44 -0.06 3.86 -5.12
C THR A 44 0.01 5.34 -4.73
N VAL A 45 -0.94 5.81 -3.92
CA VAL A 45 -1.00 7.22 -3.48
C VAL A 45 0.18 7.56 -2.58
N LEU A 46 0.57 6.67 -1.66
CA LEU A 46 1.75 6.88 -0.81
C LEU A 46 3.04 6.92 -1.63
N ALA A 47 3.21 6.00 -2.60
CA ALA A 47 4.37 6.01 -3.50
C ALA A 47 4.46 7.33 -4.28
N GLN A 48 3.35 7.80 -4.84
CA GLN A 48 3.28 9.06 -5.56
C GLN A 48 3.66 10.27 -4.68
N ALA A 49 3.14 10.32 -3.44
CA ALA A 49 3.47 11.38 -2.49
C ALA A 49 4.95 11.37 -2.09
N LEU A 50 5.50 10.20 -1.79
CA LEU A 50 6.91 10.03 -1.40
C LEU A 50 7.86 10.43 -2.53
N VAL A 51 7.56 10.02 -3.77
CA VAL A 51 8.37 10.40 -4.94
C VAL A 51 8.31 11.91 -5.17
N LYS A 52 7.10 12.50 -5.14
CA LYS A 52 6.91 13.94 -5.36
C LYS A 52 7.67 14.79 -4.34
N GLU A 53 7.49 14.52 -3.06
CA GLU A 53 8.17 15.28 -2.01
C GLU A 53 9.66 14.96 -1.93
N GLY A 54 10.06 13.72 -2.22
CA GLY A 54 11.47 13.32 -2.33
C GLY A 54 12.19 14.13 -3.40
N LEU A 55 11.65 14.17 -4.62
CA LEU A 55 12.22 14.94 -5.74
C LEU A 55 12.27 16.43 -5.45
N ARG A 56 11.24 16.99 -4.80
CA ARG A 56 11.22 18.39 -4.37
C ARG A 56 12.38 18.73 -3.44
N ASN A 57 12.66 17.87 -2.45
CA ASN A 57 13.76 18.08 -1.52
C ASN A 57 15.13 17.89 -2.18
N VAL A 58 15.26 16.91 -3.08
CA VAL A 58 16.50 16.73 -3.86
C VAL A 58 16.78 17.95 -4.74
N ALA A 59 15.77 18.50 -5.41
CA ALA A 59 15.91 19.72 -6.20
C ALA A 59 16.32 20.94 -5.33
N ALA A 60 15.96 20.95 -4.05
CA ALA A 60 16.39 21.95 -3.07
C ALA A 60 17.82 21.70 -2.51
N GLY A 61 18.53 20.68 -2.99
CA GLY A 61 19.91 20.38 -2.60
C GLY A 61 20.05 19.33 -1.48
N ALA A 62 18.97 18.71 -1.04
CA ALA A 62 19.06 17.64 -0.03
C ALA A 62 19.76 16.39 -0.61
N ASN A 63 20.55 15.71 0.23
CA ASN A 63 21.21 14.47 -0.16
C ASN A 63 20.17 13.32 -0.32
N PRO A 64 20.02 12.72 -1.52
CA PRO A 64 19.05 11.65 -1.76
C PRO A 64 19.24 10.42 -0.85
N LEU A 65 20.49 10.05 -0.56
CA LEU A 65 20.79 8.93 0.33
C LEU A 65 20.43 9.25 1.79
N GLY A 66 20.55 10.52 2.19
CA GLY A 66 20.10 11.00 3.50
C GLY A 66 18.58 10.91 3.63
N LEU A 67 17.84 11.36 2.61
CA LEU A 67 16.38 11.26 2.56
C LEU A 67 15.91 9.81 2.63
N LYS A 68 16.50 8.91 1.82
CA LYS A 68 16.19 7.47 1.85
C LYS A 68 16.34 6.88 3.25
N ARG A 69 17.46 7.12 3.91
CA ARG A 69 17.70 6.63 5.29
C ARG A 69 16.69 7.20 6.29
N GLY A 70 16.30 8.47 6.12
CA GLY A 70 15.27 9.09 6.95
C GLY A 70 13.90 8.45 6.77
N ILE A 71 13.52 8.20 5.52
CA ILE A 71 12.27 7.50 5.16
C ILE A 71 12.27 6.09 5.74
N GLU A 72 13.35 5.32 5.58
CA GLU A 72 13.47 3.96 6.12
C GLU A 72 13.27 3.91 7.64
N LYS A 73 13.90 4.83 8.38
CA LYS A 73 13.71 4.95 9.84
C LYS A 73 12.28 5.34 10.22
N ALA A 74 11.66 6.24 9.45
CA ALA A 74 10.28 6.63 9.69
C ALA A 74 9.32 5.45 9.46
N VAL A 75 9.51 4.70 8.38
CA VAL A 75 8.73 3.49 8.07
C VAL A 75 8.87 2.45 9.19
N GLU A 76 10.08 2.19 9.65
CA GLU A 76 10.33 1.27 10.77
C GLU A 76 9.54 1.69 12.02
N LYS A 77 9.64 2.97 12.41
CA LYS A 77 8.97 3.46 13.62
C LYS A 77 7.45 3.47 13.51
N ILE A 78 6.92 3.83 12.35
CA ILE A 78 5.49 3.80 12.06
C ILE A 78 4.99 2.36 12.13
N THR A 79 5.70 1.42 11.51
CA THR A 79 5.33 -0.01 11.50
C THR A 79 5.29 -0.57 12.92
N GLU A 80 6.31 -0.27 13.74
CA GLU A 80 6.34 -0.65 15.16
C GLU A 80 5.10 -0.13 15.91
N THR A 81 4.71 1.11 15.64
CA THR A 81 3.57 1.77 16.31
C THR A 81 2.23 1.18 15.85
N LEU A 82 2.09 0.89 14.55
CA LEU A 82 0.90 0.25 13.98
C LEU A 82 0.71 -1.14 14.55
N LEU A 83 1.77 -1.95 14.60
CA LEU A 83 1.72 -3.30 15.17
C LEU A 83 1.38 -3.28 16.66
N LYS A 84 1.92 -2.33 17.43
CA LYS A 84 1.55 -2.14 18.85
C LYS A 84 0.09 -1.76 19.07
N SER A 85 -0.54 -1.14 18.07
CA SER A 85 -1.94 -0.72 18.12
C SER A 85 -2.89 -1.77 17.52
N ALA A 86 -2.33 -2.80 16.87
CA ALA A 86 -3.10 -3.89 16.30
C ALA A 86 -3.75 -4.71 17.41
N LYS A 87 -4.91 -5.29 17.09
CA LYS A 87 -5.63 -6.20 17.99
C LYS A 87 -5.57 -7.59 17.38
N ASP A 88 -5.05 -8.53 18.14
CA ASP A 88 -5.02 -9.93 17.73
C ASP A 88 -6.44 -10.50 17.67
N VAL A 89 -6.68 -11.32 16.65
CA VAL A 89 -7.94 -12.04 16.42
C VAL A 89 -7.67 -13.51 16.74
N GLU A 90 -8.12 -13.95 17.92
CA GLU A 90 -7.77 -15.26 18.47
C GLU A 90 -8.99 -16.17 18.66
N THR A 91 -10.17 -15.60 18.91
CA THR A 91 -11.39 -16.38 19.17
C THR A 91 -12.21 -16.59 17.90
N LYS A 92 -12.98 -17.68 17.87
CA LYS A 92 -13.89 -17.98 16.75
C LYS A 92 -14.90 -16.87 16.51
N GLU A 93 -15.39 -16.27 17.59
CA GLU A 93 -16.33 -15.15 17.52
C GLU A 93 -15.69 -13.91 16.86
N GLN A 94 -14.42 -13.63 17.16
CA GLN A 94 -13.69 -12.53 16.53
C GLN A 94 -13.39 -12.80 15.05
N ILE A 95 -13.06 -14.05 14.70
CA ILE A 95 -12.85 -14.47 13.30
C ILE A 95 -14.15 -14.30 12.52
N ALA A 96 -15.25 -14.86 13.02
CA ALA A 96 -16.56 -14.78 12.38
C ALA A 96 -17.03 -13.32 12.22
N ALA A 97 -16.84 -12.48 13.23
CA ALA A 97 -17.16 -11.05 13.14
C ALA A 97 -16.32 -10.34 12.06
N THR A 98 -15.01 -10.61 12.00
CA THR A 98 -14.11 -9.99 11.01
C THR A 98 -14.45 -10.43 9.59
N ALA A 99 -14.69 -11.73 9.40
CA ALA A 99 -15.11 -12.30 8.12
C ALA A 99 -16.49 -11.78 7.68
N GLY A 100 -17.44 -11.71 8.60
CA GLY A 100 -18.79 -11.19 8.34
C GLY A 100 -18.79 -9.72 7.94
N ILE A 101 -17.98 -8.89 8.62
CA ILE A 101 -17.79 -7.47 8.24
C ILE A 101 -17.17 -7.37 6.84
N SER A 102 -16.13 -8.16 6.56
CA SER A 102 -15.43 -8.15 5.27
C SER A 102 -16.33 -8.59 4.11
N ALA A 103 -17.19 -9.59 4.35
CA ALA A 103 -18.15 -10.09 3.37
C ALA A 103 -19.42 -9.22 3.25
N GLY A 104 -19.68 -8.34 4.24
CA GLY A 104 -20.95 -7.63 4.37
C GLY A 104 -22.14 -8.55 4.73
N ASP A 105 -21.87 -9.78 5.19
CA ASP A 105 -22.86 -10.80 5.52
C ASP A 105 -22.38 -11.65 6.70
N GLN A 106 -23.11 -11.58 7.82
CA GLN A 106 -22.77 -12.32 9.04
C GLN A 106 -22.88 -13.84 8.85
N SER A 107 -23.77 -14.32 7.98
CA SER A 107 -23.91 -15.75 7.72
C SER A 107 -22.66 -16.34 7.05
N ILE A 108 -21.98 -15.55 6.21
CA ILE A 108 -20.68 -15.92 5.64
C ILE A 108 -19.61 -15.90 6.72
N GLY A 109 -19.65 -14.92 7.62
CA GLY A 109 -18.77 -14.86 8.78
C GLY A 109 -18.87 -16.10 9.66
N ASP A 110 -20.09 -16.54 9.97
CA ASP A 110 -20.34 -17.71 10.82
C ASP A 110 -19.94 -19.06 10.18
N LEU A 111 -19.74 -19.08 8.85
CA LEU A 111 -19.27 -20.25 8.10
C LEU A 111 -17.74 -20.39 8.08
N ILE A 112 -17.00 -19.33 8.41
CA ILE A 112 -15.53 -19.25 8.42
C ILE A 112 -15.01 -19.53 9.84
#